data_AF-A0A3N4PYV9-F1
#
_entry.id   AF-A0A3N4PYV9-F1
#
_cell.length_a   1.000
_cell.length_b   1.000
_cell.length_c   1.000
_cell.angle_alpha   90.00
_cell.angle_beta   90.00
_cell.angle_gamma   90.00
#
_symmetry.space_group_name_H-M   'P 1'
#
loop_
_entity.id
_entity.type
_entity.pdbx_description
1 polymer ?
#
loop_
_entity_poly.entity_id
_entity_poly.type
_entity_poly.pdbx_seq_one_letter_code
_entity_poly.pdbx_strand_id
1 'polypeptide(L)' 'MLKNASFSIISATVYLLAYCILLQVERLQGLAVGMFLLSPFVVCWMVYVVLKHGRYTGRELAEGEEFGYEDRG' A
#
# COMPACT_ATOMS: atom_id res chain seq x y z
N MET A 1 -8.05 3.00 -12.13
CA MET A 1 -6.96 2.58 -11.22
C MET A 1 -6.08 1.56 -11.92
N LEU A 2 -4.75 1.72 -11.84
CA LEU A 2 -3.81 0.75 -12.40
C LEU A 2 -3.96 -0.60 -11.69
N LYS A 3 -4.35 -1.64 -12.43
CA LYS A 3 -4.62 -3.00 -11.91
C LYS A 3 -3.50 -3.52 -11.00
N ASN A 4 -2.26 -3.20 -11.33
CA ASN A 4 -1.08 -3.66 -10.60
C ASN A 4 -0.89 -2.95 -9.26
N ALA A 5 -1.16 -1.65 -9.20
CA ALA A 5 -1.10 -0.87 -7.96
C ALA A 5 -2.25 -1.26 -7.02
N SER A 6 -3.47 -1.40 -7.55
CA SER A 6 -4.63 -1.87 -6.79
C SER A 6 -4.39 -3.26 -6.18
N PHE A 7 -3.81 -4.19 -6.96
CA PHE A 7 -3.52 -5.53 -6.48
C PHE A 7 -2.56 -5.52 -5.29
N SER A 8 -1.51 -4.71 -5.37
CA SER A 8 -0.52 -4.60 -4.29
C SER A 8 -1.12 -4.02 -3.00
N ILE A 9 -1.95 -2.98 -3.13
CA ILE A 9 -2.66 -2.37 -1.99
C ILE A 9 -3.64 -3.37 -1.36
N ILE A 10 -4.43 -4.07 -2.17
CA ILE A 10 -5.35 -5.10 -1.68
C ILE A 10 -4.59 -6.22 -0.97
N SER A 11 -3.48 -6.69 -1.54
CA SER A 11 -2.65 -7.74 -0.93
C SER A 11 -2.09 -7.32 0.43
N ALA A 12 -1.53 -6.10 0.54
CA ALA A 12 -1.04 -5.57 1.81
C ALA A 12 -2.17 -5.37 2.84
N THR A 13 -3.37 -5.01 2.38
CA THR A 13 -4.55 -4.84 3.24
C THR A 13 -5.05 -6.17 3.78
N VAL A 14 -5.17 -7.19 2.93
CA VAL A 14 -5.54 -8.55 3.35
C VAL A 14 -4.51 -9.12 4.33
N TYR A 15 -3.23 -8.87 4.09
CA TYR A 15 -2.16 -9.24 5.01
C TYR A 15 -2.34 -8.61 6.39
N LEU A 16 -2.63 -7.30 6.44
CA LEU A 16 -2.88 -6.59 7.69
C LEU A 16 -4.12 -7.12 8.42
N LEU A 17 -5.21 -7.38 7.70
CA LEU A 17 -6.43 -7.94 8.28
C LEU A 17 -6.17 -9.32 8.88
N ALA A 18 -5.43 -10.18 8.17
CA ALA A 18 -5.03 -11.47 8.69
C ALA A 18 -4.20 -11.32 9.99
N TYR A 19 -3.22 -10.41 10.01
CA TYR A 19 -2.44 -10.12 11.21
C TYR A 19 -3.33 -9.70 12.39
N CYS A 20 -4.26 -8.78 12.18
CA CYS A 20 -5.20 -8.34 13.22
C CYS A 20 -6.06 -9.48 13.76
N ILE A 21 -6.53 -10.40 12.90
CA ILE A 21 -7.31 -11.57 13.33
C ILE A 21 -6.46 -12.51 14.18
N LEU A 22 -5.19 -12.72 13.80
CA LEU A 22 -4.29 -13.61 14.52
C LEU A 22 -3.96 -13.11 15.94
N LEU A 23 -3.94 -11.80 16.15
CA LEU A 23 -3.74 -11.22 17.48
C LEU A 23 -4.85 -11.57 18.47
N GLN A 24 -6.06 -11.91 17.99
CA GLN A 24 -7.20 -12.25 18.85
C GLN A 24 -7.14 -13.68 19.39
N VAL A 25 -6.22 -14.51 18.90
CA VAL A 25 -6.11 -15.93 19.27
C VAL A 25 -4.76 -16.17 19.95
N GLU A 26 -4.75 -16.35 21.27
CA GLU A 26 -3.51 -16.53 22.06
C GLU A 26 -2.58 -17.62 21.51
N ARG A 27 -3.16 -18.75 21.07
CA ARG A 27 -2.39 -19.87 20.50
C ARG A 27 -1.61 -19.49 19.23
N LEU A 28 -2.05 -18.47 18.49
CA LEU A 28 -1.46 -18.04 17.22
C LEU A 28 -0.49 -16.87 17.36
N GLN A 29 -0.19 -16.41 18.58
CA GLN A 29 0.74 -15.29 18.81
C GLN A 29 2.12 -15.51 18.19
N GLY A 30 2.65 -16.73 18.20
CA GLY A 30 3.93 -17.03 17.53
C GLY A 30 3.89 -16.76 16.02
N LEU A 31 2.76 -17.04 15.37
CA LEU A 31 2.57 -16.75 13.95
C LEU A 31 2.40 -15.24 13.72
N ALA A 32 1.70 -14.55 14.61
CA ALA A 32 1.57 -13.08 14.56
C ALA A 32 2.94 -12.38 14.67
N VAL A 33 3.84 -12.85 15.53
CA VAL A 33 5.22 -12.34 15.61
C VAL A 33 5.96 -12.57 14.29
N GLY A 34 5.82 -13.76 13.68
CA GLY A 34 6.39 -14.05 12.37
C GLY A 34 5.87 -13.11 11.27
N MET A 35 4.57 -12.84 11.26
CA MET A 35 3.98 -11.84 10.35
C MET A 35 4.52 -10.44 10.63
N PHE A 36 4.60 -10.03 11.89
CA PHE A 36 5.15 -8.71 12.23
C PHE A 36 6.57 -8.51 11.70
N LEU A 37 7.44 -9.52 11.85
CA LEU A 37 8.81 -9.48 11.32
C LEU A 37 8.88 -9.46 9.78
N LEU A 38 7.90 -10.07 9.10
CA LEU A 38 7.82 -10.07 7.63
C LEU A 38 7.13 -8.81 7.07
N SER A 39 6.35 -8.10 7.89
CA SER A 39 5.63 -6.89 7.50
C SER A 39 6.46 -5.81 6.77
N PRO A 40 7.72 -5.49 7.15
CA PRO A 40 8.52 -4.53 6.39
C PRO A 40 8.74 -4.96 4.94
N PHE A 41 8.91 -6.25 4.66
CA PHE A 41 9.06 -6.75 3.30
C PHE A 41 7.78 -6.54 2.47
N VAL A 42 6.61 -6.79 3.07
CA VAL A 42 5.31 -6.61 2.41
C VAL A 42 5.08 -5.13 2.10
N VAL A 43 5.37 -4.24 3.04
CA VAL A 43 5.20 -2.78 2.86
C VAL A 43 6.19 -2.25 1.82
N CYS A 44 7.47 -2.61 1.90
CA CYS A 44 8.47 -2.19 0.91
C CYS A 44 8.14 -2.68 -0.49
N TRP A 45 7.67 -3.92 -0.63
CA TRP A 45 7.20 -4.45 -1.91
C TRP A 45 6.01 -3.66 -2.43
N MET A 46 5.05 -3.32 -1.57
CA MET A 46 3.90 -2.52 -1.97
C MET A 46 4.31 -1.15 -2.49
N VAL A 47 5.15 -0.44 -1.74
CA VAL A 47 5.68 0.87 -2.14
C VAL A 47 6.42 0.75 -3.47
N TYR A 48 7.28 -0.25 -3.64
CA TYR A 48 7.99 -0.49 -4.89
C TYR A 48 7.04 -0.69 -6.08
N VAL A 49 6.00 -1.52 -5.92
CA VAL A 49 5.03 -1.77 -7.01
C VAL A 49 4.26 -0.51 -7.36
N VAL A 50 3.83 0.26 -6.35
CA VAL A 50 3.13 1.53 -6.54
C VAL A 50 4.03 2.56 -7.23
N LEU A 51 5.29 2.71 -6.83
CA LEU A 51 6.22 3.64 -7.49
C LEU A 51 6.55 3.21 -8.92
N LYS A 52 6.73 1.91 -9.17
CA LYS A 52 7.12 1.40 -10.49
C LYS A 52 5.96 1.39 -11.50
N HIS A 53 4.75 1.11 -11.04
CA HIS A 53 3.58 0.97 -11.91
C HIS A 53 2.57 2.11 -11.76
N GLY A 54 2.76 3.01 -10.81
CA GLY A 54 2.02 4.25 -10.64
C GLY A 54 2.35 5.21 -11.76
N ARG A 55 1.68 5.09 -12.90
CA ARG A 55 1.67 6.12 -13.93
C ARG A 55 0.73 7.22 -13.46
N TYR A 56 1.25 8.42 -13.23
CA TYR A 56 0.41 9.60 -13.06
C TYR A 56 -0.32 9.85 -14.38
N THR A 57 -1.65 9.79 -14.37
CA THR A 57 -2.51 10.05 -15.53
C THR A 57 -3.12 11.44 -15.49
N GLY A 58 -2.67 12.30 -14.57
CA GLY A 58 -3.11 13.69 -14.49
C GLY A 58 -2.43 14.56 -15.55
N ARG A 59 -2.90 15.80 -15.69
CA ARG A 59 -2.29 16.78 -16.59
C ARG A 59 -0.91 17.15 -16.05
N GLU A 60 0.10 17.25 -16.91
CA GLU A 60 1.37 17.85 -16.49
C GLU A 60 1.14 19.32 -16.10
N LEU A 61 1.80 19.79 -15.05
CA LEU A 61 1.70 21.17 -14.59
C LEU A 61 2.04 22.12 -15.75
N ALA A 62 1.16 23.07 -16.05
CA ALA A 62 1.46 24.12 -17.02
C ALA A 62 2.53 25.09 -16.46
N GLU A 63 3.19 25.85 -17.33
CA GLU A 63 4.13 26.89 -16.89
C GLU A 63 3.44 27.88 -15.94
N GLY A 64 3.90 27.93 -14.68
CA GLY A 64 3.34 28.78 -13.62
C GLY A 64 2.33 28.10 -12.69
N GLU A 65 2.01 26.82 -12.89
CA GLU A 65 1.17 26.05 -11.96
C GLU A 65 2.02 25.36 -10.89
N GLU A 66 1.68 25.59 -9.61
CA GLU A 66 2.29 24.83 -8.50
C GLU A 66 1.51 23.53 -8.22
N PHE A 67 2.21 22.55 -7.67
CA PHE A 67 1.64 21.26 -7.31
C PHE A 67 0.53 21.41 -6.26
N GLY A 68 -0.67 20.91 -6.55
CA GLY A 68 -1.79 20.85 -5.60
C GLY A 68 -2.97 21.80 -5.86
N TYR A 69 -2.96 22.59 -6.93
CA TYR A 69 -4.09 23.45 -7.30
C TYR A 69 -5.23 22.75 -8.08
N GLU A 70 -5.03 21.50 -8.52
CA GLU A 70 -6.06 20.73 -9.24
C GLU A 70 -7.25 20.30 -8.35
N ASP A 71 -7.12 20.36 -7.01
CA ASP A 71 -8.18 19.95 -6.07
C ASP A 71 -9.19 21.07 -5.74
N ARG A 72 -9.02 22.28 -6.26
CA ARG A 72 -9.99 23.38 -6.09
C ARG A 72 -11.00 23.37 -7.23
N GLY A 73 -11.98 22.46 -7.15
CA GLY A 73 -13.23 22.50 -7.93
C GLY A 73 -14.34 23.21 -7.17
#